data_AF-V4HJG8-F1
#
_entry.id   AF-V4HJG8-F1
#
_cell.length_a   1.000
_cell.length_b   1.000
_cell.length_c   1.000
_cell.angle_alpha   90.00
_cell.angle_beta   90.00
_cell.angle_gamma   90.00
#
_symmetry.space_group_name_H-M   'P 1'
#
loop_
_entity.id
_entity.type
_entity.pdbx_description
1 polymer ?
#
loop_
_entity_poly.entity_id
_entity_poly.type
_entity_poly.pdbx_seq_one_letter_code
_entity_poly.pdbx_strand_id
1 'polypeptide(L)'
;MRPAAVDRSMAPSPPPVPTDALDSGGWREIERADGVAFDAGFVRVETATLVFEDGSLRERLLSATGLDYPWRFFVASRLELRPAPPVSRALTALVADRARAGFADRLADRGLSAVRRADDRSADGAFDGATRASSYDAVCRLGGASARVRGWVAVRPDGSDGSYTLAGGAFPTAVRDAADPETADRLAAAFDADAFEAELFDLIRATVAPAERTGEGE
;
A
#
# COMPACT_ATOMS: atom_id res chain seq x y z
N MET A 1 9.55 -14.33 -20.15
CA MET A 1 10.54 -14.54 -19.07
C MET A 1 9.76 -14.98 -17.84
N ARG A 2 9.89 -16.24 -17.40
CA ARG A 2 9.24 -16.72 -16.17
C ARG A 2 10.07 -16.23 -14.97
N PRO A 3 9.48 -15.68 -13.90
CA PRO A 3 10.24 -15.39 -12.69
C PRO A 3 10.79 -16.70 -12.13
N ALA A 4 12.04 -16.67 -11.67
CA ALA A 4 12.65 -17.78 -10.97
C ALA A 4 11.78 -18.13 -9.76
N ALA A 5 11.45 -19.41 -9.58
CA ALA A 5 10.80 -19.88 -8.38
C ALA A 5 11.74 -19.60 -7.21
N VAL A 6 11.43 -18.56 -6.44
CA VAL A 6 12.05 -18.31 -5.14
C VAL A 6 11.68 -19.50 -4.27
N ASP A 7 12.68 -20.11 -3.65
CA ASP A 7 12.47 -21.15 -2.65
C ASP A 7 11.61 -20.55 -1.52
N ARG A 8 10.34 -21.00 -1.44
CA ARG A 8 9.36 -20.52 -0.46
C ARG A 8 9.84 -20.70 1.00
N SER A 9 10.91 -21.45 1.24
CA SER A 9 11.46 -21.70 2.57
C SER A 9 12.28 -20.53 3.18
N MET A 10 12.57 -19.46 2.44
CA MET A 10 13.41 -18.33 2.92
C MET A 10 12.72 -16.96 2.94
N ALA A 11 11.49 -16.83 2.45
CA ALA A 11 10.79 -15.56 2.49
C ALA A 11 10.39 -15.18 3.92
N PRO A 12 10.43 -13.88 4.30
CA PRO A 12 9.93 -13.46 5.59
C PRO A 12 8.43 -13.78 5.71
N SER A 13 7.93 -14.00 6.92
CA SER A 13 6.47 -14.04 7.11
C SER A 13 5.86 -12.68 6.74
N PRO A 14 4.68 -12.63 6.10
CA PRO A 14 4.00 -11.37 5.84
C PRO A 14 3.72 -10.62 7.17
N PRO A 15 3.62 -9.28 7.12
CA PRO A 15 3.31 -8.51 8.31
C PRO A 15 1.89 -8.82 8.78
N PRO A 16 1.60 -8.71 10.09
CA PRO A 16 0.22 -8.76 10.57
C PRO A 16 -0.57 -7.61 9.94
N VAL A 17 -1.82 -7.89 9.58
CA VAL A 17 -2.77 -6.91 9.04
C VAL A 17 -4.05 -6.93 9.89
N PRO A 18 -4.81 -5.82 9.95
CA PRO A 18 -6.04 -5.76 10.75
C PRO A 18 -7.18 -6.51 10.05
N THR A 19 -7.20 -7.85 10.14
CA THR A 19 -8.16 -8.71 9.42
C THR A 19 -9.61 -8.31 9.67
N ASP A 20 -10.00 -8.04 10.93
CA ASP A 20 -11.38 -7.65 11.25
C ASP A 20 -11.79 -6.33 10.56
N ALA A 21 -10.87 -5.36 10.45
CA ALA A 21 -11.13 -4.10 9.76
C ALA A 21 -11.20 -4.29 8.24
N LEU A 22 -10.35 -5.15 7.68
CA LEU A 22 -10.37 -5.50 6.26
C LEU A 22 -11.68 -6.21 5.88
N ASP A 23 -12.08 -7.21 6.66
CA ASP A 23 -13.31 -7.98 6.41
C ASP A 23 -14.56 -7.11 6.53
N SER A 24 -14.65 -6.29 7.59
CA SER A 24 -15.78 -5.37 7.78
C SER A 24 -15.82 -4.23 6.75
N GLY A 25 -14.67 -3.80 6.24
CA GLY A 25 -14.54 -2.83 5.15
C GLY A 25 -14.81 -3.40 3.75
N GLY A 26 -14.99 -4.73 3.61
CA GLY A 26 -15.22 -5.38 2.32
C GLY A 26 -13.97 -5.59 1.47
N TRP A 27 -12.80 -5.51 2.08
CA TRP A 27 -11.52 -5.77 1.43
C TRP A 27 -11.34 -7.25 1.16
N ARG A 28 -10.70 -7.59 0.04
CA ARG A 28 -10.36 -8.96 -0.34
C ARG A 28 -8.89 -9.06 -0.70
N GLU A 29 -8.20 -10.05 -0.16
CA GLU A 29 -6.84 -10.37 -0.59
C GLU A 29 -6.86 -10.82 -2.05
N ILE A 30 -6.17 -10.09 -2.91
CA ILE A 30 -6.05 -10.41 -4.34
C ILE A 30 -4.67 -10.94 -4.71
N GLU A 31 -3.68 -10.69 -3.85
CA GLU A 31 -2.29 -11.07 -4.10
C GLU A 31 -1.57 -11.35 -2.79
N ARG A 32 -0.86 -12.48 -2.77
CA ARG A 32 0.21 -12.78 -1.82
C ARG A 32 1.46 -13.10 -2.64
N ALA A 33 2.51 -12.32 -2.44
CA ALA A 33 3.75 -12.44 -3.20
C ALA A 33 4.97 -12.40 -2.30
N ASP A 34 5.85 -13.38 -2.48
CA ASP A 34 7.16 -13.43 -1.84
C ASP A 34 8.24 -13.17 -2.89
N GLY A 35 9.34 -12.53 -2.51
CA GLY A 35 10.36 -12.17 -3.48
C GLY A 35 11.60 -11.49 -2.92
N VAL A 36 12.42 -10.99 -3.84
CA VAL A 36 13.62 -10.21 -3.55
C VAL A 36 13.48 -8.85 -4.22
N ALA A 37 13.31 -7.80 -3.41
CA ALA A 37 13.14 -6.43 -3.92
C ALA A 37 14.47 -5.81 -4.40
N PHE A 38 15.59 -6.32 -3.89
CA PHE A 38 16.94 -5.89 -4.22
C PHE A 38 17.95 -6.98 -3.87
N ASP A 39 18.91 -7.23 -4.76
CA ASP A 39 20.06 -8.09 -4.52
C ASP A 39 21.30 -7.43 -5.11
N ALA A 40 22.24 -7.08 -4.24
CA ALA A 40 23.53 -6.55 -4.64
C ALA A 40 24.69 -7.32 -4.00
N GLY A 41 24.61 -8.66 -3.92
CA GLY A 41 25.71 -9.55 -3.53
C GLY A 41 26.17 -9.48 -2.07
N PHE A 42 26.31 -8.29 -1.50
CA PHE A 42 26.62 -8.02 -0.09
C PHE A 42 25.37 -7.68 0.74
N VAL A 43 24.26 -7.30 0.08
CA VAL A 43 22.95 -7.08 0.71
C VAL A 43 21.85 -7.62 -0.20
N ARG A 44 20.93 -8.38 0.40
CA ARG A 44 19.66 -8.80 -0.20
C ARG A 44 18.49 -8.28 0.63
N VAL A 45 17.40 -7.90 -0.03
CA VAL A 45 16.15 -7.49 0.60
C VAL A 45 15.07 -8.48 0.21
N GLU A 46 14.72 -9.36 1.14
CA GLU A 46 13.64 -10.33 0.99
C GLU A 46 12.32 -9.69 1.37
N THR A 47 11.24 -10.04 0.67
CA THR A 47 9.93 -9.43 0.86
C THR A 47 8.82 -10.46 0.91
N ALA A 48 7.83 -10.21 1.76
CA ALA A 48 6.51 -10.85 1.70
C ALA A 48 5.45 -9.76 1.69
N THR A 49 4.69 -9.71 0.60
CA THR A 49 3.70 -8.68 0.28
C THR A 49 2.30 -9.29 0.24
N LEU A 50 1.35 -8.60 0.86
CA LEU A 50 -0.09 -8.82 0.74
C LEU A 50 -0.71 -7.61 0.04
N VAL A 51 -1.63 -7.85 -0.89
CA VAL A 51 -2.42 -6.80 -1.54
C VAL A 51 -3.90 -7.12 -1.39
N PHE A 52 -4.65 -6.09 -1.03
CA PHE A 52 -6.08 -6.11 -0.87
C PHE A 52 -6.75 -5.09 -1.81
N GLU A 53 -7.92 -5.44 -2.31
CA GLU A 53 -8.82 -4.55 -3.06
C GLU A 53 -10.16 -4.44 -2.35
N ASP A 54 -10.82 -3.29 -2.46
CA ASP A 54 -12.19 -3.16 -1.97
C ASP A 54 -13.16 -3.84 -2.96
N GLY A 55 -13.51 -5.08 -2.65
CA GLY A 55 -14.45 -5.88 -3.43
C GLY A 55 -15.86 -5.30 -3.39
N SER A 56 -16.28 -4.76 -2.25
CA SER A 56 -17.61 -4.17 -2.07
C SER A 56 -17.80 -2.92 -2.92
N LEU A 57 -16.83 -2.01 -2.96
CA LEU A 57 -16.88 -0.83 -3.83
C LEU A 57 -16.82 -1.21 -5.31
N ARG A 58 -15.95 -2.16 -5.67
CA ARG A 58 -15.84 -2.69 -7.04
C ARG A 58 -17.17 -3.25 -7.52
N GLU A 59 -17.83 -4.10 -6.72
CA GLU A 59 -19.14 -4.69 -7.06
C GLU A 59 -20.26 -3.64 -7.19
N ARG A 60 -20.30 -2.66 -6.27
CA ARG A 60 -21.27 -1.56 -6.35
C ARG A 60 -21.08 -0.73 -7.62
N LEU A 61 -19.84 -0.36 -7.95
CA LEU A 61 -19.54 0.45 -9.12
C LEU A 61 -19.71 -0.32 -10.42
N LEU A 62 -19.36 -1.60 -10.47
CA LEU A 62 -19.67 -2.48 -11.60
C LEU A 62 -21.17 -2.52 -11.86
N SER A 63 -21.98 -2.72 -10.81
CA SER A 63 -23.44 -2.77 -10.93
C SER A 63 -24.04 -1.43 -11.38
N ALA A 64 -23.49 -0.32 -10.89
CA ALA A 64 -24.00 1.01 -11.20
C ALA A 64 -23.53 1.55 -12.56
N THR A 65 -22.32 1.21 -13.01
CA THR A 65 -21.67 1.88 -14.16
C THR A 65 -21.23 0.92 -15.26
N GLY A 66 -21.21 -0.39 -14.99
CA GLY A 66 -20.61 -1.39 -15.89
C GLY A 66 -19.08 -1.40 -15.88
N LEU A 67 -18.43 -0.55 -15.07
CA LEU A 67 -16.98 -0.44 -15.01
C LEU A 67 -16.41 -1.37 -13.93
N ASP A 68 -15.68 -2.40 -14.35
CA ASP A 68 -15.02 -3.37 -13.47
C ASP A 68 -13.54 -3.03 -13.26
N TYR A 69 -13.24 -2.25 -12.22
CA TYR A 69 -11.87 -1.83 -11.92
C TYR A 69 -11.53 -1.89 -10.43
N PRO A 70 -10.25 -2.05 -10.09
CA PRO A 70 -9.77 -1.93 -8.72
C PRO A 70 -9.68 -0.45 -8.32
N TRP A 71 -10.79 0.09 -7.81
CA TRP A 71 -10.93 1.52 -7.50
C TRP A 71 -10.02 1.98 -6.38
N ARG A 72 -9.81 1.13 -5.36
CA ARG A 72 -8.89 1.37 -4.26
C ARG A 72 -8.20 0.08 -3.85
N PHE A 73 -6.97 0.20 -3.36
CA PHE A 73 -6.17 -0.92 -2.90
C PHE A 73 -5.41 -0.58 -1.61
N PHE A 74 -5.11 -1.61 -0.83
CA PHE A 74 -4.25 -1.58 0.34
C PHE A 74 -3.13 -2.61 0.15
N VAL A 75 -1.91 -2.28 0.56
CA VAL A 75 -0.73 -3.15 0.46
C VAL A 75 0.02 -3.14 1.77
N ALA A 76 0.42 -4.33 2.22
CA ALA A 76 1.28 -4.53 3.37
C ALA A 76 2.47 -5.39 2.95
N SER A 77 3.69 -5.02 3.33
CA SER A 77 4.89 -5.78 3.00
C SER A 77 5.87 -5.78 4.16
N ARG A 78 6.36 -6.97 4.51
CA ARG A 78 7.56 -7.11 5.34
C ARG A 78 8.77 -7.09 4.43
N LEU A 79 9.82 -6.39 4.86
CA LEU A 79 11.13 -6.37 4.22
C LEU A 79 12.17 -6.84 5.24
N GLU A 80 12.99 -7.80 4.87
CA GLU A 80 14.11 -8.27 5.69
C GLU A 80 15.42 -8.11 4.94
N LEU A 81 16.36 -7.40 5.55
CA LEU A 81 17.70 -7.22 5.01
C LEU A 81 18.59 -8.41 5.41
N ARG A 82 19.37 -8.91 4.45
CA ARG A 82 20.34 -10.00 4.62
C ARG A 82 21.72 -9.59 4.10
N PRO A 83 22.79 -9.61 4.92
CA PRO A 83 22.77 -9.82 6.38
C PRO A 83 21.91 -8.75 7.07
N ALA A 84 21.48 -8.97 8.31
CA ALA A 84 20.62 -8.05 9.05
C ALA A 84 21.46 -6.92 9.71
N PRO A 85 21.66 -5.76 9.07
CA PRO A 85 22.40 -4.69 9.70
C PRO A 85 21.62 -4.11 10.89
N PRO A 86 22.29 -3.54 11.88
CA PRO A 86 21.63 -2.72 12.89
C PRO A 86 20.83 -1.60 12.23
N VAL A 87 19.57 -1.42 12.66
CA VAL A 87 18.73 -0.32 12.20
C VAL A 87 19.38 1.01 12.57
N SER A 88 19.57 1.87 11.57
CA SER A 88 20.09 3.23 11.74
C SER A 88 19.21 4.24 11.01
N ARG A 89 19.28 5.51 11.39
CA ARG A 89 18.51 6.59 10.74
C ARG A 89 18.80 6.67 9.22
N ALA A 90 20.05 6.44 8.84
CA ALA A 90 20.51 6.45 7.46
C ALA A 90 19.95 5.23 6.69
N LEU A 91 20.00 4.05 7.28
CA LEU A 91 19.42 2.85 6.69
C LEU A 91 17.91 2.99 6.51
N THR A 92 17.19 3.48 7.51
CA THR A 92 15.76 3.75 7.41
C THR A 92 15.43 4.80 6.35
N ALA A 93 16.34 5.73 6.05
CA ALA A 93 16.18 6.66 4.92
C ALA A 93 16.29 5.96 3.59
N LEU A 94 17.32 5.14 3.41
CA LEU A 94 17.50 4.35 2.21
C LEU A 94 16.32 3.41 1.96
N VAL A 95 15.85 2.70 2.99
CA VAL A 95 14.70 1.78 2.86
C VAL A 95 13.42 2.56 2.56
N ALA A 96 13.18 3.70 3.22
CA ALA A 96 12.04 4.55 2.90
C ALA A 96 12.10 5.06 1.44
N ASP A 97 13.27 5.47 0.95
CA ASP A 97 13.44 5.90 -0.44
C ASP A 97 13.21 4.77 -1.45
N ARG A 98 13.68 3.56 -1.15
CA ARG A 98 13.43 2.39 -2.00
C ARG A 98 11.96 1.96 -1.98
N ALA A 99 11.33 1.98 -0.80
CA ALA A 99 9.91 1.70 -0.61
C ALA A 99 9.03 2.68 -1.41
N ARG A 100 9.38 3.96 -1.37
CA ARG A 100 8.76 5.03 -2.16
C ARG A 100 8.85 4.74 -3.67
N ALA A 101 10.05 4.40 -4.16
CA ALA A 101 10.25 4.04 -5.56
C ALA A 101 9.40 2.82 -5.96
N GLY A 102 9.46 1.74 -5.17
CA GLY A 102 8.68 0.53 -5.43
C GLY A 102 7.16 0.74 -5.29
N PHE A 103 6.71 1.68 -4.47
CA PHE A 103 5.30 2.07 -4.41
C PHE A 103 4.89 2.83 -5.67
N ALA A 104 5.70 3.77 -6.17
CA ALA A 104 5.42 4.46 -7.42
C ALA A 104 5.37 3.50 -8.62
N ASP A 105 6.29 2.53 -8.69
CA ASP A 105 6.28 1.47 -9.70
C ASP A 105 4.97 0.64 -9.61
N ARG A 106 4.57 0.25 -8.40
CA ARG A 106 3.30 -0.48 -8.17
C ARG A 106 2.05 0.33 -8.53
N LEU A 107 2.07 1.65 -8.39
CA LEU A 107 0.99 2.51 -8.88
C LEU A 107 0.96 2.47 -10.42
N ALA A 108 2.12 2.57 -11.07
CA ALA A 108 2.20 2.51 -12.53
C ALA A 108 1.71 1.16 -13.09
N ASP A 109 2.11 0.05 -12.47
CA ASP A 109 1.67 -1.30 -12.87
C ASP A 109 0.15 -1.50 -12.71
N ARG A 110 -0.49 -0.77 -11.79
CA ARG A 110 -1.95 -0.75 -11.60
C ARG A 110 -2.68 0.21 -12.55
N GLY A 111 -2.00 0.72 -13.57
CA GLY A 111 -2.58 1.62 -14.57
C GLY A 111 -2.71 3.07 -14.11
N LEU A 112 -2.11 3.43 -12.96
CA LEU A 112 -2.02 4.83 -12.57
C LEU A 112 -0.93 5.52 -13.39
N SER A 113 -1.21 6.76 -13.78
CA SER A 113 -0.34 7.60 -14.60
C SER A 113 -0.17 8.97 -13.97
N ALA A 114 0.82 9.74 -14.42
CA ALA A 114 1.14 11.06 -13.87
C ALA A 114 1.34 11.07 -12.34
N VAL A 115 1.95 9.99 -11.81
CA VAL A 115 2.26 9.85 -10.38
C VAL A 115 3.23 10.96 -9.98
N ARG A 116 2.78 11.85 -9.10
CA ARG A 116 3.55 12.94 -8.52
C ARG A 116 3.52 12.81 -7.02
N ARG A 117 4.64 13.11 -6.38
CA ARG A 117 4.66 13.28 -4.93
C ARG A 117 3.84 14.50 -4.55
N ALA A 118 2.99 14.36 -3.54
CA ALA A 118 2.31 15.48 -2.91
C ALA A 118 3.12 15.95 -1.69
N ASP A 119 2.98 17.23 -1.31
CA ASP A 119 3.69 17.78 -0.17
C ASP A 119 3.29 17.03 1.13
N ASP A 120 4.28 16.70 1.97
CA ASP A 120 4.12 15.85 3.18
C ASP A 120 3.18 16.45 4.25
N ARG A 121 2.66 17.68 4.04
CA ARG A 121 1.84 18.45 4.99
C ARG A 121 0.51 17.79 5.37
N SER A 122 -0.03 16.90 4.53
CA SER A 122 -1.28 16.19 4.82
C SER A 122 -1.11 15.01 5.79
N ALA A 123 0.12 14.66 6.18
CA ALA A 123 0.43 13.55 7.09
C ALA A 123 0.66 14.00 8.54
N ASP A 124 0.68 15.31 8.80
CA ASP A 124 1.09 15.87 10.09
C ASP A 124 0.18 15.33 11.21
N GLY A 125 0.77 14.53 12.11
CA GLY A 125 0.07 13.91 13.24
C GLY A 125 -0.70 12.62 12.93
N ALA A 126 -0.76 12.17 11.67
CA ALA A 126 -1.44 10.93 11.29
C ALA A 126 -0.65 9.67 11.72
N PHE A 127 0.68 9.78 11.81
CA PHE A 127 1.57 8.68 12.19
C PHE A 127 2.56 9.12 13.26
N ASP A 128 3.08 8.16 14.03
CA ASP A 128 4.11 8.45 15.04
C ASP A 128 5.45 8.87 14.41
N GLY A 129 6.33 9.49 15.19
CA GLY A 129 7.60 10.03 14.69
C GLY A 129 8.60 8.99 14.18
N ALA A 130 8.37 7.69 14.45
CA ALA A 130 9.18 6.60 13.92
C ALA A 130 8.71 6.14 12.53
N THR A 131 7.47 6.45 12.17
CA THR A 131 6.84 6.09 10.90
C THR A 131 7.09 7.16 9.86
N ARG A 132 7.67 6.77 8.72
CA ARG A 132 7.89 7.69 7.60
C ARG A 132 6.80 7.50 6.56
N ALA A 133 5.84 8.43 6.53
CA ALA A 133 4.78 8.47 5.54
C ALA A 133 5.13 9.38 4.35
N SER A 134 4.56 9.11 3.19
CA SER A 134 4.67 9.94 2.00
C SER A 134 3.39 9.82 1.17
N SER A 135 2.91 10.95 0.64
CA SER A 135 1.71 11.02 -0.20
C SER A 135 2.05 11.17 -1.68
N TYR A 136 1.13 10.68 -2.52
CA TYR A 136 1.22 10.72 -3.96
C TYR A 136 -0.12 11.13 -4.54
N ASP A 137 -0.12 12.03 -5.51
CA ASP A 137 -1.26 12.29 -6.38
C ASP A 137 -1.00 11.67 -7.75
N ALA A 138 -2.00 11.00 -8.30
CA ALA A 138 -1.93 10.34 -9.60
C ALA A 138 -3.24 10.50 -10.36
N VAL A 139 -3.24 10.06 -11.61
CA VAL A 139 -4.45 9.93 -12.44
C VAL A 139 -4.57 8.51 -12.91
N CYS A 140 -5.68 7.87 -12.58
CA CYS A 140 -6.00 6.53 -13.08
C CYS A 140 -6.90 6.65 -14.31
N ARG A 141 -6.56 5.96 -15.40
CA ARG A 141 -7.42 5.83 -16.58
C ARG A 141 -7.95 4.42 -16.68
N LEU A 142 -9.27 4.30 -16.70
CA LEU A 142 -10.00 3.06 -16.57
C LEU A 142 -11.02 2.97 -17.70
N GLY A 143 -10.55 2.65 -18.91
CA GLY A 143 -11.28 2.23 -20.14
C GLY A 143 -12.65 2.86 -20.48
N GLY A 144 -13.00 4.00 -19.89
CA GLY A 144 -14.35 4.58 -19.88
C GLY A 144 -14.53 5.67 -18.81
N ALA A 145 -13.63 5.75 -17.84
CA ALA A 145 -13.50 6.87 -16.92
C ALA A 145 -12.04 7.16 -16.57
N SER A 146 -11.79 8.34 -15.99
CA SER A 146 -10.55 8.62 -15.30
C SER A 146 -10.83 9.33 -13.98
N ALA A 147 -9.98 9.07 -12.99
CA ALA A 147 -10.11 9.63 -11.65
C ALA A 147 -8.77 10.21 -11.18
N ARG A 148 -8.84 11.29 -10.40
CA ARG A 148 -7.72 11.68 -9.53
C ARG A 148 -7.63 10.63 -8.45
N VAL A 149 -6.40 10.23 -8.14
CA VAL A 149 -6.10 9.23 -7.12
C VAL A 149 -5.10 9.84 -6.15
N ARG A 150 -5.31 9.56 -4.87
CA ARG A 150 -4.33 9.82 -3.83
C ARG A 150 -3.82 8.49 -3.29
N GLY A 151 -2.51 8.41 -3.10
CA GLY A 151 -1.84 7.27 -2.50
C GLY A 151 -1.01 7.67 -1.31
N TRP A 152 -0.85 6.74 -0.38
CA TRP A 152 -0.04 6.87 0.81
C TRP A 152 0.83 5.63 1.00
N VAL A 153 2.06 5.84 1.44
CA VAL A 153 2.94 4.76 1.88
C VAL A 153 3.64 5.16 3.15
N ALA A 154 3.67 4.26 4.12
CA ALA A 154 4.35 4.38 5.39
C ALA A 154 5.36 3.24 5.54
N VAL A 155 6.53 3.58 6.09
CA VAL A 155 7.58 2.62 6.42
C VAL A 155 8.00 2.79 7.86
N ARG A 156 8.13 1.66 8.56
CA ARG A 156 8.58 1.59 9.94
C ARG A 156 9.57 0.43 10.13
N PRO A 157 10.64 0.60 10.92
CA PRO A 157 11.46 -0.53 11.36
C PRO A 157 10.71 -1.43 12.36
N ASP A 158 10.85 -2.75 12.21
CA ASP A 158 10.19 -3.80 13.02
C ASP A 158 11.02 -4.20 14.26
N GLY A 159 12.04 -3.41 14.62
CA GLY A 159 12.97 -3.71 15.72
C GLY A 159 14.37 -3.20 15.42
N SER A 160 15.39 -3.89 15.91
CA SER A 160 16.81 -3.56 15.69
C SER A 160 17.44 -4.28 14.50
N ASP A 161 16.80 -5.31 13.95
CA ASP A 161 17.48 -6.37 13.18
C ASP A 161 17.24 -6.26 11.66
N GLY A 162 17.33 -5.04 11.12
CA GLY A 162 17.23 -4.81 9.68
C GLY A 162 15.90 -5.22 9.05
N SER A 163 14.82 -5.33 9.83
CA SER A 163 13.47 -5.64 9.37
C SER A 163 12.61 -4.38 9.33
N TYR A 164 11.71 -4.31 8.35
CA TYR A 164 10.82 -3.18 8.14
C TYR A 164 9.43 -3.64 7.74
N THR A 165 8.40 -2.99 8.28
CA THR A 165 7.04 -3.07 7.76
C THR A 165 6.75 -1.85 6.89
N LEU A 166 6.22 -2.12 5.71
CA LEU A 166 5.67 -1.14 4.79
C LEU A 166 4.17 -1.37 4.70
N ALA A 167 3.39 -0.31 4.85
CA ALA A 167 1.96 -0.32 4.56
C ALA A 167 1.59 0.88 3.71
N GLY A 168 0.64 0.72 2.81
CA GLY A 168 0.22 1.79 1.92
C GLY A 168 -1.01 1.43 1.13
N GLY A 169 -1.42 2.32 0.24
CA GLY A 169 -2.60 2.13 -0.58
C GLY A 169 -2.92 3.35 -1.39
N ALA A 170 -3.93 3.25 -2.25
CA ALA A 170 -4.42 4.39 -3.00
C ALA A 170 -5.94 4.31 -3.20
N PHE A 171 -6.56 5.48 -3.33
CA PHE A 171 -8.00 5.65 -3.45
C PHE A 171 -8.35 6.85 -4.35
N PRO A 172 -9.52 6.84 -5.01
CA PRO A 172 -9.93 7.93 -5.87
C PRO A 172 -10.39 9.13 -5.04
N THR A 173 -10.05 10.33 -5.47
CA THR A 173 -10.43 11.59 -4.80
C THR A 173 -11.43 12.41 -5.59
N ALA A 174 -11.47 12.26 -6.92
CA ALA A 174 -12.42 12.93 -7.78
C ALA A 174 -12.48 12.28 -9.16
N VAL A 175 -13.65 12.33 -9.80
CA VAL A 175 -13.79 12.01 -11.22
C VAL A 175 -13.09 13.10 -12.05
N ARG A 176 -12.31 12.70 -13.05
CA ARG A 176 -11.66 13.60 -14.01
C ARG A 176 -12.42 13.65 -15.32
N ASP A 177 -12.81 12.48 -15.82
CA ASP A 177 -13.48 12.30 -17.09
C ASP A 177 -14.28 10.99 -17.07
N ALA A 178 -15.35 10.91 -17.86
CA ALA A 178 -16.17 9.72 -18.02
C ALA A 178 -16.81 9.69 -19.42
N ALA A 179 -17.18 8.50 -19.88
CA ALA A 179 -17.80 8.30 -21.19
C ALA A 179 -19.11 9.11 -21.36
N ASP A 180 -19.84 9.31 -20.27
CA ASP A 180 -21.11 10.05 -20.22
C ASP A 180 -21.33 10.69 -18.83
N PRO A 181 -22.21 11.70 -18.72
CA PRO A 181 -22.49 12.39 -17.46
C PRO A 181 -23.09 11.49 -16.37
N GLU A 182 -23.90 10.50 -16.73
CA GLU A 182 -24.55 9.61 -15.76
C GLU A 182 -23.51 8.71 -15.07
N THR A 183 -22.54 8.20 -15.83
CA THR A 183 -21.38 7.50 -15.29
C THR A 183 -20.54 8.39 -14.38
N ALA A 184 -20.31 9.65 -14.77
CA ALA A 184 -19.57 10.61 -13.93
C ALA A 184 -20.27 10.85 -12.57
N ASP A 185 -21.59 11.06 -12.59
CA ASP A 185 -22.38 11.31 -11.38
C ASP A 185 -22.39 10.10 -10.44
N ARG A 186 -22.52 8.89 -10.99
CA ARG A 186 -22.49 7.65 -10.20
C ARG A 186 -21.12 7.42 -9.55
N LEU A 187 -20.04 7.68 -10.27
CA LEU A 187 -18.68 7.59 -9.72
C LEU A 187 -18.46 8.66 -8.64
N ALA A 188 -18.87 9.91 -8.89
CA ALA A 188 -18.74 11.00 -7.95
C ALA A 188 -19.53 10.75 -6.66
N ALA A 189 -20.74 10.17 -6.77
CA ALA A 189 -21.55 9.80 -5.61
C ALA A 189 -20.96 8.64 -4.79
N ALA A 190 -20.13 7.79 -5.40
CA ALA A 190 -19.48 6.67 -4.72
C ALA A 190 -18.11 7.03 -4.11
N PHE A 191 -17.49 8.13 -4.56
CA PHE A 191 -16.17 8.55 -4.08
C PHE A 191 -16.31 9.43 -2.84
N ASP A 192 -16.06 8.83 -1.68
CA ASP A 192 -15.90 9.53 -0.41
C ASP A 192 -14.42 9.59 -0.05
N ALA A 193 -13.74 10.62 -0.56
CA ALA A 193 -12.29 10.76 -0.42
C ALA A 193 -11.85 10.83 1.05
N ASP A 194 -12.63 11.50 1.90
CA ASP A 194 -12.32 11.69 3.31
C ASP A 194 -12.50 10.37 4.08
N ALA A 195 -13.58 9.63 3.81
CA ALA A 195 -13.78 8.31 4.41
C ALA A 195 -12.71 7.30 3.94
N PHE A 196 -12.35 7.33 2.66
CA PHE A 196 -11.30 6.47 2.12
C PHE A 196 -9.92 6.78 2.70
N GLU A 197 -9.60 8.06 2.93
CA GLU A 197 -8.35 8.47 3.55
C GLU A 197 -8.30 8.02 5.02
N ALA A 198 -9.37 8.27 5.77
CA ALA A 198 -9.46 7.86 7.17
C ALA A 198 -9.31 6.34 7.32
N GLU A 199 -10.04 5.56 6.52
CA GLU A 199 -9.95 4.09 6.55
C GLU A 199 -8.55 3.61 6.16
N LEU A 200 -7.93 4.19 5.12
CA LEU A 200 -6.56 3.83 4.75
C LEU A 200 -5.57 4.14 5.86
N PHE A 201 -5.73 5.25 6.57
CA PHE A 201 -4.86 5.61 7.69
C PHE A 201 -5.02 4.65 8.87
N ASP A 202 -6.24 4.19 9.14
CA ASP A 202 -6.51 3.16 10.15
C ASP A 202 -5.81 1.85 9.79
N LEU A 203 -5.94 1.39 8.54
CA LEU A 203 -5.29 0.18 8.05
C LEU A 203 -3.76 0.28 8.12
N ILE A 204 -3.19 1.40 7.66
CA ILE A 204 -1.74 1.65 7.73
C ILE A 204 -1.29 1.64 9.18
N ARG A 205 -1.94 2.40 10.08
CA ARG A 205 -1.58 2.49 11.50
C ARG A 205 -1.61 1.13 12.19
N ALA A 206 -2.66 0.36 11.99
CA ALA A 206 -2.78 -0.96 12.60
C ALA A 206 -1.72 -1.94 12.08
N THR A 207 -1.31 -1.81 10.81
CA THR A 207 -0.30 -2.68 10.19
C THR A 207 1.12 -2.30 10.60
N VAL A 208 1.45 -1.00 10.67
CA VAL A 208 2.78 -0.55 11.10
C VAL A 208 2.88 -0.38 12.62
N ALA A 209 1.83 -0.68 13.38
CA ALA A 209 1.88 -0.65 14.84
C ALA A 209 2.99 -1.59 15.34
N PRO A 210 3.70 -1.23 16.42
CA PRO A 210 4.64 -2.16 17.02
C PRO A 210 3.88 -3.43 17.40
N ALA A 211 4.42 -4.60 17.03
CA ALA A 211 3.96 -5.85 17.61
C ALA A 211 4.08 -5.70 19.13
N GLU A 212 2.96 -5.81 19.85
CA GLU A 212 3.02 -5.83 21.31
C GLU A 212 4.00 -6.93 21.69
N ARG A 213 5.06 -6.58 22.42
CA ARG A 213 5.93 -7.60 23.00
C ARG A 213 5.05 -8.39 23.94
N THR A 214 4.63 -9.58 23.52
CA THR A 214 4.11 -10.59 24.44
C THR A 214 5.23 -10.84 25.44
N GLY A 215 5.15 -10.15 26.57
CA GLY A 215 6.06 -10.35 27.67
C GLY A 215 5.79 -11.72 28.26
N GLU A 216 6.50 -12.74 27.79
CA GLU A 216 6.86 -13.85 28.64
C GLU A 216 7.87 -13.32 29.65
N GLY A 217 7.35 -12.90 30.80
CA GLY A 217 8.09 -12.76 32.04
C GLY A 217 7.47 -13.70 33.05
N GLU A 218 8.02 -14.91 33.11
CA GLU A 218 7.93 -15.79 34.29
C GLU A 218 9.20 -15.62 35.12
#